data_AF-A0AAU5A389-F1
#
_entry.id   AF-A0AAU5A389-F1
#
_cell.length_a   1.000
_cell.length_b   1.000
_cell.length_c   1.000
_cell.angle_alpha   90.00
_cell.angle_beta   90.00
_cell.angle_gamma   90.00
#
_symmetry.space_group_name_H-M   'P 1'
#
loop_
_entity.id
_entity.type
_entity.pdbx_description
1 polymer ?
#
loop_
_entity_poly.entity_id
_entity_poly.type
_entity_poly.pdbx_seq_one_letter_code
_entity_poly.pdbx_strand_id
1 'polypeptide(L)' 'MADDTQTSGSPTTPVGYGYCAWHHRHARGVRLIRVEEAGPGPSTRGNMFACRPCRQAYNLVPLADRPL' A
#
# COMPACT_ATOMS: atom_id res chain seq x y z
N MET A 1 -27.44 1.78 33.12
CA MET A 1 -26.10 1.17 33.21
C MET A 1 -25.95 0.22 32.02
N ALA A 2 -24.75 0.17 31.43
CA ALA A 2 -24.35 -0.53 30.18
C ALA A 2 -24.76 0.23 28.91
N ASP A 3 -23.89 0.59 27.96
CA ASP A 3 -22.49 0.22 27.75
C ASP A 3 -21.91 1.15 26.66
N ASP A 4 -20.91 1.96 27.00
CA ASP A 4 -20.15 2.75 26.03
C ASP A 4 -19.05 1.85 25.45
N THR A 5 -19.42 0.76 24.76
CA THR A 5 -18.45 -0.05 24.04
C THR A 5 -18.22 0.57 22.67
N GLN A 6 -17.27 1.50 22.70
CA GLN A 6 -16.22 1.67 21.69
C GLN A 6 -16.68 1.45 20.26
N THR A 7 -17.10 2.55 19.64
CA THR A 7 -17.01 2.69 18.18
C THR A 7 -15.54 2.61 17.80
N SER A 8 -15.01 1.39 17.67
CA SER A 8 -13.79 1.14 16.91
C SER A 8 -14.16 1.37 15.45
N GLY A 9 -14.20 2.65 15.08
CA GLY A 9 -14.17 3.10 13.70
C GLY A 9 -12.88 2.64 13.07
N SER A 10 -12.80 1.34 12.79
CA SER A 10 -11.99 0.81 11.71
C SER A 10 -12.32 1.73 10.54
N PRO A 11 -11.37 2.44 9.94
CA PRO A 11 -11.70 3.26 8.80
C PRO A 11 -12.35 2.31 7.78
N THR A 12 -13.68 2.41 7.63
CA THR A 12 -14.50 1.69 6.64
C THR A 12 -14.16 2.15 5.21
N THR A 13 -13.10 2.96 5.07
CA THR A 13 -12.44 3.15 3.79
C THR A 13 -11.81 1.81 3.41
N PRO A 14 -12.14 1.23 2.25
CA PRO A 14 -11.44 0.05 1.75
C PRO A 14 -9.95 0.39 1.59
N VAL A 15 -9.18 0.06 2.62
CA VAL A 15 -7.74 0.19 2.62
C VAL A 15 -7.22 -1.00 1.83
N GLY A 16 -6.77 -0.75 0.60
CA GLY A 16 -6.20 -1.78 -0.27
C GLY A 16 -5.25 -2.66 0.52
N TYR A 17 -5.53 -3.96 0.57
CA TYR A 17 -4.68 -4.96 1.21
C TYR A 17 -3.80 -5.59 0.14
N GLY A 18 -2.51 -5.72 0.42
CA GLY A 18 -1.59 -6.32 -0.53
C GLY A 18 -0.16 -6.39 -0.01
N TYR A 19 0.72 -6.88 -0.86
CA TYR A 19 2.12 -7.08 -0.54
C TYR A 19 2.91 -5.79 -0.70
N CYS A 20 3.62 -5.37 0.34
CA CYS A 20 4.53 -4.25 0.24
C CYS A 20 5.92 -4.73 -0.23
N ALA A 21 6.35 -4.22 -1.38
CA ALA A 21 7.64 -4.57 -1.99
C ALA A 21 8.86 -3.96 -1.26
N TRP A 22 8.66 -3.06 -0.30
CA TRP A 22 9.77 -2.40 0.43
C TRP A 22 10.18 -3.12 1.71
N HIS A 23 9.21 -3.61 2.47
CA HIS A 23 9.45 -4.36 3.72
C HIS A 23 9.10 -5.86 3.57
N HIS A 24 8.86 -6.29 2.34
CA HIS A 24 8.58 -7.67 1.95
C HIS A 24 7.49 -8.37 2.80
N ARG A 25 6.43 -7.64 3.17
CA ARG A 25 5.33 -8.17 3.99
C ARG A 25 3.99 -7.62 3.53
N HIS A 26 2.92 -8.36 3.82
CA HIS A 26 1.56 -7.88 3.60
C HIS A 26 1.19 -6.78 4.58
N ALA A 27 0.53 -5.75 4.07
CA ALA A 27 0.08 -4.61 4.85
C ALA A 27 -1.26 -4.09 4.34
N ARG A 28 -1.95 -3.34 5.20
CA ARG A 28 -3.19 -2.62 4.86
C ARG A 28 -2.84 -1.22 4.36
N GLY A 29 -3.66 -0.68 3.46
CA GLY A 29 -3.44 0.65 2.89
C GLY A 29 -2.23 0.70 1.96
N VAL A 30 -1.95 -0.41 1.27
CA VAL A 30 -0.93 -0.42 0.21
C VAL A 30 -1.44 0.35 -1.00
N ARG A 31 -0.53 1.11 -1.62
CA ARG A 31 -0.78 1.86 -2.85
C ARG A 31 0.25 1.46 -3.89
N LEU A 32 -0.18 1.40 -5.15
CA LEU A 32 0.69 1.14 -6.29
C LEU A 32 1.67 2.30 -6.44
N ILE A 33 2.97 2.03 -6.45
CA ILE A 33 4.01 3.04 -6.60
C ILE A 33 4.56 3.01 -8.02
N ARG A 34 4.84 1.81 -8.56
CA ARG A 34 5.29 1.62 -9.94
C ARG A 34 4.67 0.34 -10.51
N VAL A 35 4.33 0.40 -11.80
CA VAL A 35 4.07 -0.77 -12.62
C VAL A 35 5.32 -0.93 -13.47
N GLU A 36 6.06 -2.02 -13.26
CA GLU A 36 7.15 -2.37 -14.17
C GLU A 36 6.58 -3.32 -15.21
N GLU A 37 6.34 -2.79 -16.43
CA GLU A 37 5.96 -3.63 -17.56
C GLU A 37 7.06 -4.64 -17.81
N ALA A 38 6.63 -5.87 -18.03
CA ALA A 38 7.48 -7.02 -18.05
C ALA A 38 8.52 -6.89 -19.19
N GLY A 39 9.75 -6.47 -18.91
CA GLY A 39 10.92 -6.55 -19.82
C GLY A 39 11.67 -7.88 -19.67
N PRO A 40 12.26 -8.48 -20.72
CA PRO A 40 12.74 -9.87 -20.71
C PRO A 40 13.90 -10.08 -19.71
N GLY A 41 13.57 -10.36 -18.45
CA GLY A 41 14.53 -10.51 -17.35
C GLY A 41 13.87 -11.15 -16.12
N PRO A 42 14.57 -12.06 -15.40
CA PRO A 42 13.97 -12.96 -14.42
C PRO A 42 13.77 -12.40 -13.00
N SER A 43 13.97 -11.11 -12.73
CA SER A 43 13.99 -10.66 -11.32
C SER A 43 13.20 -9.37 -11.13
N THR A 44 12.01 -9.53 -10.55
CA THR A 44 11.10 -8.48 -10.06
C THR A 44 10.25 -7.79 -11.14
N ARG A 45 9.61 -8.60 -12.01
CA ARG A 45 8.48 -8.15 -12.85
C ARG A 45 7.20 -8.12 -12.01
N GLY A 46 6.65 -6.93 -11.74
CA GLY A 46 5.35 -6.82 -11.08
C GLY A 46 4.98 -5.41 -10.58
N ASN A 47 3.71 -5.27 -10.21
CA ASN A 47 3.17 -4.08 -9.56
C ASN A 47 3.83 -3.88 -8.19
N MET A 48 4.68 -2.87 -8.04
CA MET A 48 5.32 -2.54 -6.77
C MET A 48 4.37 -1.70 -5.91
N PHE A 49 3.76 -2.33 -4.91
CA PHE A 49 2.93 -1.64 -3.93
C PHE A 49 3.72 -1.29 -2.67
N ALA A 50 3.41 -0.15 -2.06
CA ALA A 50 3.96 0.28 -0.78
C ALA A 50 2.84 0.62 0.21
N CYS A 51 3.00 0.19 1.46
CA CYS A 51 2.15 0.60 2.56
C CYS A 51 2.41 2.05 2.96
N ARG A 52 1.46 2.65 3.69
CA ARG A 52 1.57 4.04 4.18
C ARG A 52 2.88 4.35 4.93
N PRO A 53 3.34 3.53 5.91
CA PRO A 53 4.57 3.82 6.63
C PRO A 53 5.81 3.76 5.74
N CYS A 54 5.90 2.80 4.81
CA CYS A 54 7.03 2.76 3.88
C CYS A 54 7.02 3.89 2.86
N ARG A 55 5.84 4.34 2.43
CA ARG A 55 5.75 5.54 1.59
C ARG A 55 6.28 6.78 2.28
N GLN A 56 6.00 6.94 3.57
CA GLN A 56 6.52 8.07 4.34
C GLN A 56 8.02 7.93 4.59
N ALA A 57 8.49 6.73 4.96
CA ALA A 57 9.91 6.48 5.25
C ALA A 57 10.81 6.64 4.02
N TYR A 58 10.36 6.17 2.86
CA TYR A 58 11.13 6.22 1.59
C TYR A 58 10.66 7.33 0.65
N ASN A 59 9.80 8.24 1.13
CA ASN A 59 9.20 9.34 0.36
C ASN A 59 8.64 8.89 -1.01
N LEU A 60 7.92 7.77 -1.01
CA LEU A 60 7.40 7.13 -2.22
C LEU A 60 6.08 7.76 -2.64
N VAL A 61 6.04 8.29 -3.86
CA VAL A 61 4.85 8.85 -4.47
C VAL A 61 4.04 7.73 -5.15
N PRO A 62 2.79 7.47 -4.73
CA PRO A 62 1.90 6.55 -5.43
C PRO A 62 1.72 6.94 -6.88
N LEU A 63 1.54 5.95 -7.74
CA LEU A 63 1.30 6.16 -9.16
C LEU A 63 0.06 7.04 -9.40
N ALA A 64 -0.99 6.88 -8.59
CA ALA A 64 -2.21 7.69 -8.63
C ALA A 64 -2.02 9.17 -8.22
N ASP A 65 -0.91 9.49 -7.55
CA ASP A 65 -0.58 10.83 -7.06
C ASP A 65 0.39 11.57 -8.00
N ARG A 66 0.88 10.89 -9.05
CA ARG A 66 1.80 11.50 -10.01
C ARG A 66 1.01 12.37 -11.01
N PRO A 67 1.49 13.58 -11.31
CA PRO A 67 0.90 14.38 -12.38
C PRO A 67 1.04 13.65 -13.73
N LEU A 68 0.00 13.73 -14.54
CA LEU A 68 -0.03 13.26 -15.94
C LEU A 68 0.91 14.07 -16.82
#